data_AF-A0A3A9Y3P0-F1
#
_entry.id   AF-A0A3A9Y3P0-F1
#
_cell.length_a   1.000
_cell.length_b   1.000
_cell.length_c   1.000
_cell.angle_alpha   90.00
_cell.angle_beta   90.00
_cell.angle_gamma   90.00
#
_symmetry.space_group_name_H-M   'P 1'
#
loop_
_entity.id
_entity.type
_entity.pdbx_description
1 polymer ?
#
loop_
_entity_poly.entity_id
_entity_poly.type
_entity_poly.pdbx_seq_one_letter_code
_entity_poly.pdbx_strand_id
1 'polypeptide(L)' 'MSAEEPLLRVVRGVPTAEELAALVGAVVSRSRPAAAPAPAAASAWARSGRPAVGVTAGPGAWRASGLPS' A
#
# COMPACT_ATOMS: atom_id res chain seq x y z
N MET A 1 27.23 -5.35 35.70
CA MET A 1 26.24 -5.60 34.63
C MET A 1 26.11 -4.31 33.84
N SER A 2 26.82 -4.18 32.73
CA SER A 2 26.55 -3.09 31.81
C SER A 2 25.21 -3.40 31.16
N ALA A 3 24.18 -2.62 31.47
CA ALA A 3 22.94 -2.70 30.74
C ALA A 3 23.23 -2.28 29.29
N GLU A 4 22.72 -3.04 28.34
CA GLU A 4 22.78 -2.69 26.92
C GLU A 4 22.24 -1.27 26.71
N GLU A 5 22.80 -0.53 25.75
CA GLU A 5 22.38 0.84 25.50
C GLU A 5 20.89 0.87 25.10
N PRO A 6 20.04 1.63 25.82
CA PRO A 6 18.61 1.57 25.60
C PRO A 6 18.22 2.13 24.24
N LEU A 7 17.40 1.39 23.49
CA LEU A 7 16.89 1.79 22.17
C LEU A 7 16.11 3.12 22.20
N LEU A 8 15.42 3.41 23.31
CA LEU A 8 14.65 4.64 23.53
C LEU A 8 14.93 5.18 24.94
N ARG A 9 15.09 6.50 25.07
CA ARG A 9 15.34 7.17 26.35
C ARG A 9 14.43 8.39 26.51
N VAL A 10 13.77 8.49 27.66
CA VAL A 10 13.04 9.71 28.07
C VAL A 10 14.07 10.74 28.52
N VAL A 11 14.23 11.82 27.75
CA VAL A 11 15.22 12.87 28.04
C VAL A 11 14.68 13.91 29.02
N ARG A 12 13.36 14.13 29.03
CA ARG A 12 12.67 15.10 29.90
C ARG A 12 11.26 14.60 30.26
N GLY A 13 10.78 15.03 31.43
CA GLY A 13 9.46 14.67 31.98
C GLY A 13 9.46 13.36 32.76
N VAL A 14 8.35 13.11 33.47
CA VAL A 14 8.12 11.86 34.22
C VAL A 14 6.75 11.33 33.78
N PRO A 15 6.69 10.61 32.66
CA PRO A 15 5.42 10.09 32.15
C PRO A 15 4.81 9.10 33.14
N THR A 16 3.49 9.05 33.19
CA THR A 16 2.80 7.94 33.86
C THR A 16 3.07 6.61 33.15
N ALA A 17 2.74 5.50 33.80
CA ALA A 17 2.88 4.17 33.18
C ALA A 17 2.03 4.07 31.90
N GLU A 18 0.83 4.65 31.91
CA GLU A 18 -0.09 4.68 30.78
C GLU A 18 0.46 5.51 29.62
N GLU A 19 1.02 6.69 29.90
CA GLU A 19 1.61 7.56 28.89
C GLU A 19 2.84 6.92 28.24
N LEU A 20 3.70 6.29 29.05
CA LEU A 20 4.87 5.57 28.55
C LEU A 20 4.45 4.38 27.67
N ALA A 21 3.43 3.62 28.10
CA ALA A 21 2.88 2.51 27.34
C ALA A 21 2.28 2.98 26.00
N ALA A 22 1.56 4.11 26.01
CA ALA A 22 1.01 4.72 24.79
C ALA A 22 2.12 5.13 23.82
N LEU A 23 3.19 5.76 24.32
CA LEU A 23 4.33 6.19 23.50
C LEU A 23 5.06 5.01 22.86
N VAL A 24 5.34 3.96 23.63
CA VAL A 24 5.97 2.72 23.14
C VAL A 24 5.08 2.05 22.09
N GLY A 25 3.77 1.94 22.36
CA GLY A 25 2.81 1.38 21.41
C GLY A 25 2.76 2.13 20.08
N ALA A 26 2.79 3.46 20.11
CA ALA A 26 2.84 4.30 18.91
C ALA A 26 4.11 4.07 18.08
N VAL A 27 5.29 4.00 18.73
CA VAL A 27 6.57 3.75 18.04
C VAL A 27 6.59 2.36 17.41
N VAL A 28 6.20 1.32 18.16
CA VAL A 28 6.20 -0.06 17.68
C VAL A 28 5.20 -0.26 16.52
N SER A 29 4.00 0.33 16.62
CA SER A 29 2.99 0.23 15.56
C SER A 29 3.43 0.93 14.27
N ARG A 30 4.10 2.09 14.35
CA ARG A 30 4.62 2.81 13.19
C ARG A 30 5.76 2.07 12.50
N SER A 31 6.59 1.35 13.25
CA SER A 31 7.72 0.56 12.73
C SER A 31 7.29 -0.70 11.99
N ARG A 32 6.03 -1.14 12.15
CA ARG A 32 5.51 -2.24 11.33
C ARG A 32 5.30 -1.74 9.91
N PRO A 33 5.85 -2.41 8.89
CA PRO A 33 5.50 -2.09 7.52
C PRO A 33 3.98 -2.22 7.39
N ALA A 34 3.34 -1.13 6.97
CA ALA A 34 1.94 -1.19 6.61
C ALA A 34 1.79 -2.26 5.52
N ALA A 35 0.78 -3.12 5.64
CA ALA A 35 0.44 -4.01 4.55
C ALA A 35 0.29 -3.16 3.29
N ALA A 36 0.99 -3.55 2.22
CA ALA A 36 0.83 -2.85 0.95
C ALA A 36 -0.66 -2.88 0.60
N PRO A 37 -1.26 -1.72 0.27
CA PRO A 37 -2.64 -1.71 -0.16
C PRO A 37 -2.79 -2.66 -1.35
N ALA A 38 -3.92 -3.36 -1.41
CA ALA A 38 -4.22 -4.20 -2.57
C ALA A 38 -4.06 -3.36 -3.85
N PRO A 39 -3.50 -3.94 -4.93
CA PRO A 39 -3.38 -3.21 -6.18
C PRO A 39 -4.76 -2.71 -6.61
N ALA A 40 -4.84 -1.42 -6.94
CA ALA A 40 -6.08 -0.84 -7.43
C ALA A 40 -6.51 -1.58 -8.71
N ALA A 41 -7.80 -1.92 -8.81
CA ALA A 41 -8.34 -2.49 -10.04
C ALA A 41 -8.07 -1.51 -11.20
N ALA A 42 -7.56 -2.02 -12.31
CA ALA A 42 -7.34 -1.20 -13.50
C ALA A 42 -8.69 -0.65 -14.00
N SER A 43 -8.83 0.67 -14.04
CA SER A 43 -10.07 1.29 -14.49
C SER A 43 -10.38 0.88 -15.93
N ALA A 44 -11.67 0.80 -16.27
CA ALA A 44 -12.08 0.52 -17.64
C ALA A 44 -11.48 1.56 -18.63
N TRP A 45 -11.38 2.83 -18.20
CA TRP A 45 -10.73 3.91 -18.96
C TRP A 45 -9.22 3.70 -19.15
N ALA A 46 -8.50 3.27 -18.12
CA ALA A 46 -7.07 2.96 -18.25
C ALA A 46 -6.84 1.71 -19.13
N ARG A 47 -7.77 0.75 -19.11
CA ARG A 47 -7.71 -0.44 -19.98
C ARG A 47 -8.01 -0.10 -21.44
N SER A 48 -8.95 0.81 -21.71
CA SER A 48 -9.32 1.18 -23.09
C SER A 48 -8.21 1.92 -23.84
N GLY A 49 -7.25 2.53 -23.15
CA GLY A 49 -6.09 3.17 -23.78
C GLY A 49 -4.98 2.19 -24.21
N ARG A 50 -5.09 0.90 -23.88
CA ARG A 50 -4.08 -0.10 -24.25
C ARG A 50 -4.36 -0.64 -25.66
N PRO A 51 -3.30 -0.94 -26.45
CA PRO A 51 -3.49 -1.56 -27.76
C PRO A 51 -4.27 -2.87 -27.62
N ALA A 52 -5.34 -3.01 -28.39
CA ALA A 52 -6.08 -4.27 -28.47
C ALA A 52 -5.16 -5.32 -29.11
N VAL A 53 -4.69 -6.28 -28.30
CA VAL A 53 -3.86 -7.38 -28.79
C VAL A 53 -4.76 -8.35 -29.54
N GLY A 54 -4.50 -8.57 -30.83
CA GLY A 54 -5.15 -9.66 -31.59
C GLY A 54 -6.39 -9.29 -32.41
N VAL A 55 -6.64 -8.01 -32.71
CA VAL A 55 -7.66 -7.67 -33.72
C VAL A 55 -7.11 -8.00 -35.11
N THR A 56 -7.45 -9.17 -35.63
CA THR A 56 -7.15 -9.57 -37.01
C THR A 56 -8.12 -8.88 -37.98
N ALA A 57 -7.59 -8.29 -39.06
CA ALA A 57 -8.43 -7.75 -40.12
C ALA A 57 -9.22 -8.88 -40.81
N GLY A 58 -10.53 -8.71 -40.96
CA GLY A 58 -11.38 -9.72 -41.59
C GLY A 58 -12.86 -9.35 -41.57
N PRO A 59 -13.72 -10.14 -42.23
CA PRO A 59 -15.17 -9.94 -42.21
C PRO A 59 -15.70 -9.89 -40.77
N GLY A 60 -16.38 -8.79 -40.42
CA GLY A 60 -16.93 -8.59 -39.07
C GLY A 60 -15.98 -7.97 -38.05
N ALA A 61 -14.70 -7.77 -38.37
CA ALA A 61 -13.71 -7.18 -37.44
C ALA A 61 -14.10 -5.77 -36.96
N TRP A 62 -14.71 -4.95 -37.84
CA TRP A 62 -15.21 -3.61 -37.48
C TRP A 62 -16.39 -3.65 -36.49
N ARG A 63 -17.22 -4.70 -36.53
CA ARG A 63 -18.29 -4.88 -35.53
C ARG A 63 -17.70 -5.37 -34.21
N ALA A 64 -16.72 -6.27 -34.27
CA ALA A 64 -16.06 -6.81 -33.08
C ALA A 64 -15.22 -5.77 -32.32
N SER A 65 -14.67 -4.74 -32.98
CA SER A 65 -13.89 -3.70 -32.32
C SER A 65 -14.68 -2.83 -31.35
N GLY A 66 -16.02 -2.83 -31.44
CA GLY A 66 -16.90 -2.11 -30.52
C GLY A 66 -17.37 -2.93 -29.31
N LEU A 67 -17.03 -4.23 -29.25
CA LEU A 67 -17.43 -5.10 -28.14
C LEU A 67 -16.42 -4.98 -26.98
N PRO A 68 -16.87 -5.09 -25.72
CA PRO A 68 -15.96 -5.16 -24.58
C PRO A 68 -14.98 -6.34 -24.73
N SER A 69 -13.70 -6.09 -24.51
CA SER A 69 -12.66 -7.10 -24.36
C SER A 69 -12.67 -7.73 -22.96
#